data_AF-A0A519H2C0-F1
#
_entry.id   AF-A0A519H2C0-F1
#
_cell.length_a   1.000
_cell.length_b   1.000
_cell.length_c   1.000
_cell.angle_alpha   90.00
_cell.angle_beta   90.00
_cell.angle_gamma   90.00
#
_symmetry.space_group_name_H-M   'P 1'
#
loop_
_entity.id
_entity.type
_entity.pdbx_description
1 polymer ?
#
loop_
_entity_poly.entity_id
_entity_poly.type
_entity_poly.pdbx_seq_one_letter_code
_entity_poly.pdbx_strand_id
1 'polypeptide(L)'
;MTLSFPIMGTFFTPMHSTLTVSAPGVYYLGRVSAAVRERKDDEFRAGPPIPLIDQAVAGASGGTFEIEIVDAWNEDENRFRQRFPVIATHPVQKAILPAFDRPTAQKWWQDH
;
A
#
# COMPACT_ATOMS: atom_id res chain seq x y z
N MET A 1 -7.73 -12.26 -32.66
CA MET A 1 -6.73 -12.80 -31.72
C MET A 1 -6.14 -11.64 -30.95
N THR A 2 -6.49 -11.49 -29.67
CA THR A 2 -5.86 -10.49 -28.79
C THR A 2 -4.58 -11.08 -28.23
N LEU A 3 -3.42 -10.72 -28.80
CA LEU A 3 -2.14 -10.92 -28.14
C LEU A 3 -2.05 -9.91 -26.99
N SER A 4 -2.42 -10.34 -25.78
CA SER A 4 -2.13 -9.58 -24.57
C SER A 4 -0.77 -10.04 -24.09
N PHE A 5 0.26 -9.21 -24.26
CA PHE A 5 1.55 -9.47 -23.63
C PHE A 5 1.37 -9.36 -22.11
N PRO A 6 1.86 -10.30 -21.29
CA PRO A 6 1.73 -10.20 -19.84
C PRO A 6 2.56 -9.01 -19.35
N ILE A 7 1.89 -7.93 -18.92
CA ILE A 7 2.54 -6.80 -18.26
C ILE A 7 2.64 -7.14 -16.77
N MET A 8 3.86 -7.31 -16.27
CA MET A 8 4.12 -7.53 -14.85
C MET A 8 4.59 -6.24 -14.18
N GLY A 9 3.66 -5.52 -13.56
CA GLY A 9 3.97 -4.37 -12.70
C GLY A 9 4.45 -4.82 -11.32
N THR A 10 5.51 -4.21 -10.82
CA THR A 10 5.96 -4.39 -9.43
C THR A 10 5.84 -3.05 -8.74
N PHE A 11 5.23 -3.07 -7.56
CA PHE A 11 4.88 -1.86 -6.84
C PHE A 11 5.46 -1.93 -5.43
N PHE A 12 6.01 -0.82 -4.96
CA PHE A 12 6.58 -0.72 -3.64
C PHE A 12 6.42 0.69 -3.09
N THR A 13 5.98 0.79 -1.84
CA THR A 13 5.97 2.06 -1.11
C THR A 13 6.38 1.83 0.34
N PRO A 14 7.34 2.60 0.85
CA PRO A 14 7.77 2.45 2.23
C PRO A 14 6.82 3.25 3.15
N MET A 15 6.02 2.54 3.95
CA MET A 15 4.97 3.16 4.78
C MET A 15 5.51 3.94 5.98
N HIS A 16 6.66 3.54 6.53
CA HIS A 16 7.33 4.11 7.72
C HIS A 16 6.41 4.46 8.92
N SER A 17 5.25 3.82 9.01
CA SER A 17 4.27 4.09 10.07
C SER A 17 4.65 3.32 11.32
N THR A 18 4.58 3.98 12.47
CA THR A 18 4.80 3.33 13.76
C THR A 18 3.54 2.57 14.16
N LEU A 19 3.70 1.28 14.46
CA LEU A 19 2.64 0.44 15.02
C LEU A 19 2.91 0.23 16.51
N THR A 20 1.97 0.64 17.36
CA THR A 20 2.01 0.35 18.80
C THR A 20 1.14 -0.86 19.10
N VAL A 21 1.77 -1.93 19.61
CA VAL A 21 1.10 -3.17 20.00
C VAL A 21 1.12 -3.29 21.51
N SER A 22 -0.06 -3.31 22.14
CA SER A 22 -0.19 -3.41 23.60
C SER A 22 -0.32 -4.85 24.11
N ALA A 23 -0.77 -5.79 23.27
CA ALA A 23 -0.97 -7.19 23.64
C ALA A 23 -0.84 -8.12 22.41
N PRO A 24 -0.64 -9.43 22.59
CA PRO A 24 -0.75 -10.38 21.48
C PRO A 24 -2.18 -10.39 20.92
N GLY A 25 -2.33 -10.38 19.59
CA GLY A 25 -3.64 -10.43 18.96
C GLY A 25 -3.67 -10.05 17.49
N VAL A 26 -4.89 -9.92 16.97
CA VAL A 26 -5.15 -9.47 15.60
C VAL A 26 -5.45 -7.98 15.62
N TYR A 27 -4.72 -7.22 14.80
CA TYR A 27 -4.83 -5.77 14.73
C TYR A 27 -5.37 -5.31 13.37
N TYR A 28 -6.39 -4.47 13.38
CA TYR A 28 -6.85 -3.72 12.22
C TYR A 28 -6.13 -2.37 12.17
N LEU A 29 -5.37 -2.17 11.09
CA LEU A 29 -4.50 -1.02 10.89
C LEU A 29 -5.17 0.13 10.13
N GLY A 30 -6.43 -0.03 9.73
CA GLY A 30 -7.09 0.83 8.77
C GLY A 30 -7.00 0.27 7.35
N ARG A 31 -7.82 0.82 6.45
CA ARG A 31 -7.77 0.54 5.03
C ARG A 31 -6.69 1.41 4.41
N VAL A 32 -5.61 0.77 3.94
CA VAL A 32 -4.56 1.43 3.17
C VAL A 32 -4.91 1.35 1.69
N SER A 33 -5.08 2.49 1.04
CA SER A 33 -5.34 2.60 -0.39
C SER A 33 -4.17 3.34 -1.05
N ALA A 34 -3.65 2.80 -2.15
CA ALA A 34 -2.56 3.40 -2.89
C ALA A 34 -2.98 3.53 -4.36
N ALA A 35 -3.18 4.78 -4.81
CA ALA A 35 -3.50 5.09 -6.20
C ALA A 35 -2.24 5.55 -6.93
N VAL A 36 -1.92 4.93 -8.07
CA VAL A 36 -0.82 5.39 -8.91
C VAL A 36 -1.24 6.67 -9.64
N ARG A 37 -0.42 7.70 -9.54
CA ARG A 37 -0.52 8.92 -10.35
C ARG A 37 0.81 9.23 -11.01
N GLU A 38 0.79 10.04 -12.06
CA GLU A 38 2.01 10.56 -12.65
C GLU A 38 2.86 11.28 -11.60
N ARG A 39 4.16 10.98 -11.64
CA ARG A 39 5.14 11.63 -10.78
C ARG A 39 5.43 13.04 -11.28
N LYS A 40 5.73 13.93 -10.34
CA LYS A 40 6.32 15.24 -10.61
C LYS A 40 7.74 15.27 -10.07
N ASP A 41 8.65 15.91 -10.81
CA ASP A 41 10.04 16.14 -10.39
C ASP A 41 10.71 14.85 -9.84
N ASP A 42 11.21 14.93 -8.60
CA ASP A 42 11.98 13.88 -7.94
C ASP A 42 11.17 13.06 -6.92
N GLU A 43 9.83 13.01 -7.02
CA GLU A 43 9.06 12.18 -6.08
C GLU A 43 9.51 10.71 -6.14
N PHE A 44 9.29 9.96 -5.06
CA PHE A 44 9.58 8.52 -5.08
C PHE A 44 8.72 7.82 -6.13
N ARG A 45 9.28 6.77 -6.74
CA ARG A 45 8.58 6.00 -7.77
C ARG A 45 7.61 5.01 -7.12
N ALA A 46 6.52 4.70 -7.81
CA ALA A 46 5.57 3.67 -7.41
C ALA A 46 6.16 2.24 -7.49
N GLY A 47 7.27 2.06 -8.20
CA GLY A 47 8.01 0.80 -8.27
C GLY A 47 9.37 0.92 -8.95
N PRO A 48 10.07 -0.21 -9.15
CA PRO A 48 11.38 -0.20 -9.79
C PRO A 48 11.26 0.25 -11.26
N PRO A 49 12.30 0.90 -11.80
CA PRO A 49 12.30 1.30 -13.20
C PRO A 49 12.48 0.12 -14.16
N ILE A 50 12.90 -1.06 -13.69
CA ILE A 50 13.20 -2.22 -14.51
C ILE A 50 12.29 -3.40 -14.16
N PRO A 51 11.86 -4.21 -15.15
CA PRO A 51 12.08 -4.03 -16.60
C PRO A 51 11.32 -2.81 -17.17
N LEU A 52 12.00 -2.02 -18.02
CA LEU A 52 11.56 -0.67 -18.40
C LEU A 52 10.17 -0.59 -19.04
N ILE A 53 9.87 -1.47 -19.99
CA ILE A 53 8.61 -1.42 -20.74
C ILE A 53 7.45 -1.82 -19.81
N ASP A 54 7.55 -2.97 -19.15
CA ASP A 54 6.46 -3.48 -18.30
C ASP A 54 6.18 -2.54 -17.12
N GLN A 55 7.23 -2.01 -16.48
CA GLN A 55 7.06 -1.09 -15.35
C GLN A 55 6.57 0.29 -15.78
N ALA A 56 6.91 0.75 -16.99
CA ALA A 56 6.37 2.00 -17.52
C ALA A 56 4.89 1.85 -17.87
N VAL A 57 4.52 0.77 -18.58
CA VAL A 57 3.11 0.52 -18.94
C VAL A 57 2.25 0.28 -17.70
N ALA A 58 2.79 -0.36 -16.66
CA ALA A 58 2.10 -0.52 -15.38
C ALA A 58 2.01 0.78 -14.55
N GLY A 59 2.70 1.86 -14.93
CA GLY A 59 2.78 3.11 -14.17
C GLY A 59 3.70 3.04 -12.94
N ALA A 60 4.44 1.95 -12.74
CA ALA A 60 5.37 1.78 -11.63
C ALA A 60 6.62 2.67 -11.78
N SER A 61 7.20 2.75 -12.98
CA SER A 61 8.46 3.49 -13.20
C SER A 61 8.25 5.00 -13.36
N GLY A 62 7.13 5.40 -13.98
CA GLY A 62 6.77 6.80 -14.23
C GLY A 62 5.88 7.42 -13.16
N GLY A 63 5.17 6.59 -12.38
CA GLY A 63 4.23 7.07 -11.38
C GLY A 63 4.80 7.16 -9.97
N THR A 64 4.01 7.75 -9.08
CA THR A 64 4.14 7.72 -7.63
C THR A 64 2.79 7.33 -7.02
N PHE A 65 2.75 7.07 -5.72
CA PHE A 65 1.50 6.77 -5.03
C PHE A 65 0.88 8.00 -4.38
N GLU A 66 -0.44 8.12 -4.49
CA GLU A 66 -1.29 8.81 -3.53
C GLU A 66 -1.78 7.78 -2.52
N ILE A 67 -1.42 7.94 -1.25
CA ILE A 67 -1.70 6.97 -0.19
C ILE A 67 -2.67 7.57 0.80
N GLU A 68 -3.77 6.86 1.00
CA GLU A 68 -4.79 7.19 1.98
C GLU A 68 -4.92 6.05 2.99
N ILE A 69 -5.01 6.41 4.27
CA ILE A 69 -5.26 5.47 5.36
C ILE A 69 -6.47 5.96 6.13
N VAL A 70 -7.51 5.14 6.19
CA VAL A 70 -8.79 5.48 6.84
C VAL A 70 -9.29 4.36 7.74
N ASP A 71 -9.99 4.71 8.82
CA ASP A 71 -10.77 3.74 9.59
C ASP A 71 -12.06 3.42 8.84
N ALA A 72 -12.05 2.33 8.07
CA ALA A 72 -13.19 1.81 7.33
C ALA A 72 -13.71 0.49 7.91
N TRP A 73 -13.51 0.27 9.22
CA TRP A 73 -13.83 -1.02 9.87
C TRP A 73 -15.25 -1.52 9.60
N ASN A 74 -16.25 -0.62 9.64
CA ASN A 74 -17.66 -0.99 9.47
C ASN A 74 -17.94 -1.61 8.08
N GLU A 75 -17.15 -1.25 7.07
CA GLU A 75 -17.25 -1.81 5.73
C GLU A 75 -16.35 -3.04 5.54
N ASP A 76 -15.18 -3.02 6.21
CA ASP A 76 -14.12 -4.01 6.05
C ASP A 76 -14.36 -5.29 6.86
N GLU A 77 -14.98 -5.18 8.03
CA GLU A 77 -15.12 -6.29 8.99
C GLU A 77 -15.71 -7.54 8.34
N ASN A 78 -16.83 -7.39 7.63
CA ASN A 78 -17.50 -8.51 6.98
C ASN A 78 -16.61 -9.16 5.92
N ARG A 79 -15.87 -8.35 5.13
CA ARG A 79 -14.94 -8.86 4.12
C ARG A 79 -13.78 -9.61 4.77
N PHE A 80 -13.24 -9.09 5.87
CA PHE A 80 -12.18 -9.73 6.63
C PHE A 80 -12.62 -11.08 7.19
N ARG A 81 -13.77 -11.14 7.87
CA ARG A 81 -14.29 -12.38 8.46
C ARG A 81 -14.63 -13.44 7.40
N GLN A 82 -15.13 -13.02 6.23
CA GLN A 82 -15.37 -13.93 5.10
C GLN A 82 -14.07 -14.47 4.49
N ARG A 83 -13.07 -13.60 4.31
CA ARG A 83 -11.81 -13.97 3.64
C ARG A 83 -10.88 -14.79 4.52
N PHE A 84 -10.93 -14.55 5.82
CA PHE A 84 -10.05 -15.16 6.83
C PHE A 84 -10.91 -15.76 7.95
N PRO A 85 -11.37 -17.02 7.81
CA PRO A 85 -12.21 -17.65 8.82
C PRO A 85 -11.57 -17.72 10.21
N VAL A 86 -10.23 -17.76 10.29
CA VAL A 86 -9.49 -17.82 11.56
C VAL A 86 -9.67 -16.56 12.43
N ILE A 87 -9.91 -15.39 11.83
CA ILE A 87 -10.18 -14.15 12.58
C ILE A 87 -11.67 -13.99 12.89
N ALA A 88 -12.55 -14.83 12.33
CA ALA A 88 -13.98 -14.77 12.61
C ALA A 88 -14.29 -15.04 14.09
N THR A 89 -13.47 -15.87 14.75
CA THR A 89 -13.63 -16.26 16.16
C THR A 89 -12.75 -15.48 17.14
N HIS A 90 -11.88 -14.59 16.65
CA HIS A 90 -10.96 -13.81 17.48
C HIS A 90 -11.36 -12.33 17.52
N PRO A 91 -11.21 -11.64 18.67
CA PRO A 91 -11.41 -10.21 18.75
C PRO A 91 -10.34 -9.49 17.91
N VAL A 92 -10.78 -8.53 17.08
CA VAL A 92 -9.89 -7.67 16.29
C VAL A 92 -9.75 -6.34 17.01
N GLN A 93 -8.52 -5.98 17.32
CA GLN A 93 -8.18 -4.72 17.99
C GLN A 93 -7.92 -3.65 16.95
N LYS A 94 -8.50 -2.45 17.11
CA LYS A 94 -8.19 -1.32 16.23
C LYS A 94 -6.89 -0.65 16.67
N ALA A 95 -5.95 -0.53 15.74
CA ALA A 95 -4.72 0.24 15.88
C ALA A 95 -4.47 1.00 14.57
N ILE A 96 -5.35 1.97 14.29
CA ILE A 96 -5.36 2.71 13.03
C ILE A 96 -4.03 3.43 12.85
N LEU A 97 -3.38 3.23 11.71
CA LEU A 97 -2.13 3.90 11.39
C LEU A 97 -2.37 5.41 11.22
N PRO A 98 -1.36 6.25 11.54
CA PRO A 98 -1.43 7.67 11.23
C PRO A 98 -1.49 7.90 9.72
N ALA A 99 -1.86 9.11 9.31
CA ALA A 99 -1.79 9.51 7.91
C ALA A 99 -0.39 9.28 7.32
N PHE A 100 -0.33 8.94 6.04
CA PHE A 100 0.93 8.61 5.37
C PHE A 100 1.90 9.81 5.38
N ASP A 101 3.09 9.59 5.94
CA ASP A 101 4.16 10.58 5.99
C ASP A 101 4.97 10.55 4.68
N ARG A 102 4.44 11.26 3.68
CA ARG A 102 5.09 11.42 2.37
C ARG A 102 6.51 12.00 2.48
N PRO A 103 6.78 13.07 3.26
CA PRO A 103 8.14 13.58 3.44
C PRO A 103 9.13 12.53 3.94
N THR A 104 8.75 11.71 4.92
CA THR A 104 9.64 10.66 5.45
C THR A 104 9.91 9.58 4.40
N ALA A 105 8.89 9.13 3.66
CA ALA A 105 9.07 8.17 2.57
C ALA A 105 9.93 8.73 1.43
N GLN A 106 9.74 10.00 1.08
CA GLN A 106 10.55 10.69 0.08
C GLN A 106 12.02 10.77 0.49
N LYS A 107 12.28 11.12 1.75
CA LYS A 107 13.63 11.18 2.29
C LYS A 107 14.31 9.82 2.26
N TRP A 108 13.62 8.77 2.72
CA TRP A 108 14.16 7.41 2.68
C TRP A 108 14.54 6.98 1.25
N TRP A 109 13.69 7.31 0.27
CA TRP A 109 13.93 7.03 -1.14
C TRP A 109 15.12 7.78 -1.73
N GLN A 110 15.43 8.98 -1.24
CA GLN A 110 16.62 9.71 -1.67
C GLN A 110 17.90 9.17 -1.03
N ASP A 111 17.77 8.58 0.16
CA ASP A 111 18.88 8.04 0.94
C ASP A 111 19.26 6.58 0.53
N HIS A 112 18.44 5.88 -0.30
CA HIS A 112 18.60 4.46 -0.68
C HIS A 112 18.37 4.21 -2.18
#